data_AF-A0A2V8MTR2-F1
#
_entry.id   AF-A0A2V8MTR2-F1
#
_cell.length_a   1.000
_cell.length_b   1.000
_cell.length_c   1.000
_cell.angle_alpha   90.00
_cell.angle_beta   90.00
_cell.angle_gamma   90.00
#
_symmetry.space_group_name_H-M   'P 1'
#
loop_
_entity.id
_entity.type
_entity.pdbx_description
1 polymer ?
#
loop_
_entity_poly.entity_id
_entity_poly.type
_entity_poly.pdbx_seq_one_letter_code
_entity_poly.pdbx_strand_id
1 'polypeptide(L)'
;MRRAPRPAPERTPSSWRFYLGSYLAAGLFTGHSDSLNLLVRAKSEQEARERLWQSLQVHFEFPEFRDFLAARVRIFRGDLTSERFGLAADDYQQLVHSTDSLVHCAASLNRKSEKQCLNVNLRGSLEVIQLARRIQD
;
A
#
# COMPACT_ATOMS: atom_id res chain seq x y z
N MET A 1 47.53 -4.17 20.07
CA MET A 1 46.38 -3.33 19.69
C MET A 1 45.20 -4.23 19.32
N ARG A 2 44.14 -4.28 20.13
CA ARG A 2 42.91 -5.02 19.81
C ARG A 2 42.05 -4.16 18.89
N ARG A 3 41.66 -4.67 17.71
CA ARG A 3 40.73 -3.99 16.80
C ARG A 3 39.40 -3.78 17.51
N ALA A 4 38.88 -2.56 17.46
CA ALA A 4 37.52 -2.27 17.91
C ALA A 4 36.51 -3.15 17.15
N PRO A 5 35.44 -3.62 17.81
CA PRO A 5 34.42 -4.41 17.15
C PRO A 5 33.77 -3.58 16.03
N ARG A 6 33.54 -4.22 14.88
CA ARG A 6 32.78 -3.58 13.79
C ARG A 6 31.37 -3.25 14.29
N PRO A 7 30.83 -2.06 13.97
CA PRO A 7 29.45 -1.75 14.30
C PRO A 7 28.55 -2.80 13.66
N ALA A 8 27.51 -3.23 14.39
CA ALA A 8 26.49 -4.11 13.84
C ALA A 8 25.89 -3.45 12.58
N PRO A 9 25.59 -4.21 11.52
CA PRO A 9 24.94 -3.64 10.35
C PRO A 9 23.63 -3.01 10.80
N GLU A 10 23.42 -1.74 10.44
CA GLU A 10 22.12 -1.09 10.58
C GLU A 10 21.08 -2.04 10.01
N ARG A 11 20.11 -2.42 10.85
CA ARG A 11 18.93 -3.15 10.39
C ARG A 11 18.14 -2.18 9.52
N THR A 12 18.51 -2.12 8.24
CA THR A 12 17.65 -1.52 7.21
C THR A 12 16.28 -2.16 7.38
N PRO A 13 15.22 -1.37 7.66
CA PRO A 13 13.90 -1.93 7.79
C PRO A 13 13.61 -2.71 6.52
N SER A 14 13.00 -3.88 6.64
CA SER A 14 12.58 -4.73 5.52
C SER A 14 11.44 -4.10 4.68
N SER A 15 11.38 -2.77 4.60
CA SER A 15 10.29 -1.93 4.09
C SER A 15 10.42 -1.55 2.62
N TRP A 16 11.29 -2.21 1.83
CA TRP A 16 11.25 -2.13 0.36
C TRP A 16 9.83 -2.34 -0.22
N ARG A 17 8.98 -3.08 0.52
CA ARG A 17 7.58 -3.35 0.17
C ARG A 17 6.69 -2.11 0.00
N PHE A 18 7.07 -0.95 0.54
CA PHE A 18 6.28 0.28 0.47
C PHE A 18 7.02 1.47 -0.16
N TYR A 19 8.26 1.28 -0.63
CA TYR A 19 9.08 2.37 -1.11
C TYR A 19 8.50 3.02 -2.37
N LEU A 20 8.31 2.27 -3.47
CA LEU A 20 7.75 2.87 -4.70
C LEU A 20 6.33 3.42 -4.50
N GLY A 21 5.49 2.70 -3.75
CA GLY A 21 4.11 3.12 -3.48
C GLY A 21 4.03 4.45 -2.72
N SER A 22 4.98 4.73 -1.81
CA SER A 22 4.97 5.98 -1.06
C SER A 22 5.34 7.18 -1.94
N TYR A 23 6.29 7.02 -2.87
CA TYR A 23 6.64 8.08 -3.83
C TYR A 23 5.50 8.36 -4.81
N LEU A 24 4.80 7.31 -5.27
CA LEU A 24 3.61 7.48 -6.12
C LEU A 24 2.50 8.22 -5.37
N ALA A 25 2.18 7.78 -4.15
CA ALA A 25 1.17 8.45 -3.33
C ALA A 25 1.56 9.90 -3.02
N ALA A 26 2.83 10.17 -2.70
CA ALA A 26 3.32 11.53 -2.46
C ALA A 26 3.22 12.43 -3.71
N GLY A 27 3.56 11.91 -4.89
CA GLY A 27 3.38 12.62 -6.15
C GLY A 27 1.91 12.91 -6.48
N LEU A 28 1.01 11.97 -6.16
CA LEU A 28 -0.44 12.17 -6.34
C LEU A 28 -1.00 13.19 -5.34
N PHE A 29 -0.54 13.19 -4.09
CA PHE A 29 -0.97 14.20 -3.11
C PHE A 29 -0.50 15.61 -3.46
N THR A 30 0.72 15.76 -3.96
CA THR A 30 1.30 17.08 -4.28
C THR A 30 0.92 17.60 -5.65
N GLY A 31 0.77 16.72 -6.65
CA GLY A 31 0.50 17.11 -8.04
C GLY A 31 -0.99 17.17 -8.41
N HIS A 32 -1.88 16.58 -7.60
CA HIS A 32 -3.30 16.47 -7.91
C HIS A 32 -4.15 16.71 -6.65
N SER A 33 -5.43 17.02 -6.83
CA SER A 33 -6.40 17.22 -5.75
C SER A 33 -7.29 16.01 -5.47
N ASP A 34 -7.17 14.96 -6.28
CA ASP A 34 -8.06 13.79 -6.20
C ASP A 34 -7.93 13.03 -4.88
N SER A 35 -8.99 12.31 -4.53
CA SER A 35 -8.99 11.41 -3.37
C SER A 35 -8.35 10.07 -3.74
N LEU A 36 -7.61 9.47 -2.80
CA LEU A 36 -6.93 8.20 -2.98
C LEU A 36 -7.60 7.10 -2.17
N ASN A 37 -8.03 6.05 -2.86
CA ASN A 37 -8.38 4.77 -2.27
C ASN A 37 -7.10 3.95 -2.06
N LEU A 38 -6.74 3.67 -0.81
CA LEU A 38 -5.51 2.94 -0.47
C LEU A 38 -5.83 1.57 0.13
N LEU A 39 -5.38 0.50 -0.54
CA LEU A 39 -5.47 -0.87 -0.03
C LEU A 39 -4.30 -1.16 0.92
N VAL A 40 -4.60 -1.35 2.21
CA VAL A 40 -3.60 -1.54 3.26
C VAL A 40 -3.84 -2.84 4.02
N ARG A 41 -2.85 -3.74 4.02
CA ARG A 41 -2.88 -4.94 4.88
C ARG A 41 -2.72 -4.55 6.35
N ALA A 42 -3.79 -4.57 7.13
CA ALA A 42 -3.78 -4.24 8.55
C ALA A 42 -4.96 -4.92 9.26
N LYS A 43 -4.80 -5.21 10.56
CA LYS A 43 -5.84 -5.84 11.38
C LYS A 43 -6.79 -4.81 11.98
N SER A 44 -6.32 -3.57 12.19
CA SER A 44 -7.11 -2.47 12.73
C SER A 44 -6.95 -1.20 11.89
N GLU A 45 -7.86 -0.25 12.08
CA GLU A 45 -7.76 1.08 11.47
C GLU A 45 -6.51 1.83 11.96
N GLN A 46 -6.21 1.71 13.26
CA GLN A 46 -5.01 2.30 13.86
C GLN A 46 -3.73 1.73 13.22
N GLU A 47 -3.63 0.41 13.07
CA GLU A 47 -2.49 -0.22 12.42
C GLU A 47 -2.37 0.24 10.95
N ALA A 48 -3.49 0.41 10.25
CA ALA A 48 -3.46 0.90 8.87
C ALA A 48 -2.89 2.33 8.78
N ARG A 49 -3.32 3.22 9.68
CA ARG A 49 -2.82 4.60 9.77
C ARG A 49 -1.33 4.64 10.14
N GLU A 50 -0.90 3.84 11.10
CA GLU A 50 0.50 3.73 11.50
C GLU A 50 1.38 3.26 10.35
N ARG A 51 0.93 2.26 9.58
CA ARG A 51 1.67 1.75 8.41
C ARG A 51 1.76 2.79 7.30
N LEU A 52 0.69 3.56 7.05
CA LEU A 52 0.72 4.67 6.11
C LEU A 52 1.69 5.76 6.56
N TRP A 53 1.65 6.15 7.84
CA TRP A 53 2.59 7.14 8.39
C TRP A 53 4.04 6.67 8.26
N GLN A 54 4.34 5.43 8.67
CA GLN A 54 5.67 4.84 8.52
C GLN A 54 6.20 4.89 7.08
N SER A 55 5.30 4.81 6.10
CA SER A 55 5.60 4.83 4.69
C SER A 55 5.73 6.25 4.11
N LEU A 56 4.94 7.20 4.60
CA LEU A 56 4.81 8.55 4.04
C LEU A 56 5.58 9.63 4.81
N GLN A 57 6.06 9.34 6.02
CA GLN A 57 6.86 10.26 6.85
C GLN A 57 8.19 10.68 6.20
N VAL A 58 8.63 9.98 5.15
CA VAL A 58 9.81 10.39 4.36
C VAL A 58 9.50 11.49 3.35
N HIS A 59 8.21 11.77 3.10
CA HIS A 59 7.72 12.74 2.12
C HIS A 59 7.04 13.94 2.77
N PHE A 60 6.40 13.75 3.93
CA PHE A 60 5.57 14.76 4.58
C PHE A 60 5.81 14.82 6.08
N GLU A 61 5.64 16.01 6.65
CA GLU A 61 5.52 16.20 8.09
C GLU A 61 4.17 15.69 8.60
N PHE A 62 4.11 15.34 9.89
CA PHE A 62 2.90 14.71 10.45
C PHE A 62 1.61 15.55 10.31
N PRO A 63 1.62 16.88 10.51
CA PRO A 63 0.41 17.69 10.33
C PRO A 63 -0.15 17.62 8.90
N GLU A 64 0.72 17.71 7.90
CA GLU A 64 0.34 17.64 6.49
C GLU A 64 -0.19 16.24 6.12
N PHE A 65 0.51 15.18 6.55
CA PHE A 65 0.02 13.81 6.40
C PHE A 65 -1.36 13.61 7.01
N ARG A 66 -1.59 14.14 8.22
CA ARG A 66 -2.89 14.04 8.90
C ARG A 66 -3.99 14.72 8.12
N ASP A 67 -3.70 15.88 7.53
CA ASP A 67 -4.68 16.63 6.74
C ASP A 67 -5.01 15.90 5.44
N PHE A 68 -4.03 15.31 4.74
CA PHE A 68 -4.29 14.41 3.61
C PHE A 68 -5.11 13.20 4.01
N LEU A 69 -4.76 12.56 5.13
CA LEU A 69 -5.45 11.39 5.63
C LEU A 69 -6.92 11.67 5.93
N ALA A 70 -7.22 12.85 6.48
CA ALA A 70 -8.57 13.27 6.84
C ALA A 70 -9.40 13.69 5.62
N ALA A 71 -8.81 14.40 4.67
CA ALA A 71 -9.54 15.04 3.58
C ALA A 71 -9.58 14.22 2.29
N ARG A 72 -8.56 13.39 2.03
CA ARG A 72 -8.28 12.84 0.69
C ARG A 72 -7.96 11.36 0.67
N VAL A 73 -7.98 10.65 1.80
CA VAL A 73 -7.64 9.22 1.85
C VAL A 73 -8.81 8.40 2.36
N ARG A 74 -9.15 7.36 1.59
CA ARG A 74 -10.00 6.27 2.06
C ARG A 74 -9.18 4.99 2.15
N ILE A 75 -9.13 4.41 3.34
CA ILE A 75 -8.36 3.17 3.58
C ILE A 75 -9.30 1.97 3.41
N PHE A 76 -8.94 1.06 2.51
CA PHE A 76 -9.52 -0.27 2.43
C PHE A 76 -8.55 -1.26 3.07
N ARG A 77 -8.98 -1.91 4.16
CA ARG A 77 -8.13 -2.90 4.86
C ARG A 77 -8.31 -4.27 4.20
N GLY A 78 -7.36 -4.65 3.36
CA GLY A 78 -7.45 -5.90 2.60
C GLY A 78 -6.09 -6.44 2.16
N ASP A 79 -6.11 -7.63 1.58
CA ASP A 79 -4.94 -8.31 1.04
C ASP A 79 -5.16 -8.60 -0.45
N LEU A 80 -4.23 -8.14 -1.28
CA LEU A 80 -4.26 -8.31 -2.73
C LEU A 80 -4.43 -9.77 -3.17
N THR A 81 -3.97 -10.73 -2.37
CA THR A 81 -4.00 -12.16 -2.72
C THR A 81 -5.35 -12.84 -2.44
N SER A 82 -6.25 -12.17 -1.73
CA SER A 82 -7.58 -12.64 -1.39
C SER A 82 -8.57 -12.25 -2.48
N GLU A 83 -9.60 -13.08 -2.68
CA GLU A 83 -10.73 -12.73 -3.56
C GLU A 83 -11.36 -11.42 -3.10
N ARG A 84 -11.62 -10.49 -4.03
CA ARG A 84 -12.13 -9.13 -3.72
C ARG A 84 -11.29 -8.42 -2.66
N PHE A 85 -9.98 -8.69 -2.66
CA PHE A 85 -9.01 -8.23 -1.67
C PHE A 85 -9.33 -8.63 -0.22
N GLY A 86 -10.23 -9.58 0.01
CA GLY A 86 -10.73 -9.96 1.33
C GLY A 86 -11.66 -8.91 1.96
N LEU A 87 -12.17 -7.97 1.17
CA LEU A 87 -13.13 -6.96 1.63
C LEU A 87 -14.53 -7.55 1.77
N ALA A 88 -15.33 -6.96 2.67
CA ALA A 88 -16.76 -7.21 2.72
C ALA A 88 -17.42 -6.75 1.40
N ALA A 89 -18.60 -7.29 1.09
CA ALA A 89 -19.29 -6.97 -0.17
C ALA A 89 -19.53 -5.45 -0.32
N ASP A 90 -19.99 -4.79 0.74
CA ASP A 90 -20.29 -3.35 0.73
C ASP A 90 -19.02 -2.51 0.55
N ASP A 91 -17.93 -2.86 1.24
CA ASP A 91 -16.63 -2.19 1.09
C ASP A 91 -16.08 -2.37 -0.34
N TYR A 92 -16.25 -3.56 -0.92
CA TYR A 92 -15.81 -3.83 -2.29
C TYR A 92 -16.65 -3.04 -3.31
N GLN A 93 -17.97 -2.95 -3.13
CA GLN A 93 -18.82 -2.12 -3.98
C GLN A 93 -18.44 -0.65 -3.87
N GLN A 94 -18.19 -0.16 -2.65
CA GLN A 94 -17.72 1.20 -2.43
C GLN A 94 -16.37 1.47 -3.10
N LEU A 95 -15.45 0.50 -3.08
CA LEU A 95 -14.17 0.59 -3.79
C LEU A 95 -14.39 0.68 -5.31
N VAL A 96 -15.27 -0.16 -5.88
CA VAL A 96 -15.61 -0.15 -7.31
C VAL A 96 -16.19 1.21 -7.71
N HIS A 97 -17.22 1.69 -7.02
CA HIS A 97 -17.92 2.92 -7.38
C HIS A 97 -17.15 4.22 -7.15
N SER A 98 -16.08 4.19 -6.35
CA SER A 98 -15.27 5.39 -6.04
C SER A 98 -13.89 5.39 -6.67
N THR A 99 -13.62 4.48 -7.63
CA THR A 99 -12.33 4.37 -8.30
C THR A 99 -12.50 4.60 -9.79
N ASP A 100 -11.98 5.70 -10.32
CA ASP A 100 -11.97 5.98 -11.76
C ASP A 100 -10.69 5.49 -12.45
N SER A 101 -9.60 5.35 -11.69
CA SER A 101 -8.28 5.00 -12.19
C SER A 101 -7.52 4.17 -11.18
N LEU A 102 -6.74 3.21 -11.68
CA LEU A 102 -6.05 2.23 -10.84
C LEU A 102 -4.54 2.27 -11.10
N VAL A 103 -3.76 2.39 -10.00
CA VAL A 103 -2.31 2.27 -10.01
C VAL A 103 -1.90 1.02 -9.23
N HIS A 104 -1.37 0.02 -9.92
CA HIS A 104 -0.89 -1.22 -9.30
C HIS A 104 0.63 -1.27 -9.27
N CYS A 105 1.20 -1.06 -8.08
CA CYS A 105 2.63 -1.16 -7.82
C CYS A 105 2.96 -2.17 -6.71
N ALA A 106 1.97 -2.91 -6.21
CA ALA A 106 2.15 -3.85 -5.12
C ALA A 106 2.75 -5.17 -5.64
N ALA A 107 3.94 -5.52 -5.16
CA ALA A 107 4.62 -6.76 -5.55
C ALA A 107 5.37 -7.38 -4.37
N SER A 108 5.52 -8.70 -4.39
CA SER A 108 6.49 -9.41 -3.57
C SER A 108 7.80 -9.55 -4.32
N LEU A 109 8.86 -8.96 -3.78
CA LEU A 109 10.24 -9.11 -4.25
C LEU A 109 10.99 -10.23 -3.49
N ASN A 110 10.25 -11.06 -2.73
CA ASN A 110 10.86 -12.11 -1.93
C ASN A 110 11.35 -13.28 -2.82
N ARG A 111 12.62 -13.22 -3.21
CA ARG A 111 13.29 -14.25 -4.03
C ARG A 111 13.51 -15.58 -3.30
N LYS A 112 13.27 -15.65 -1.98
CA LYS A 112 13.42 -16.89 -1.20
C LYS A 112 12.19 -17.80 -1.30
N SER A 113 11.08 -17.32 -1.86
CA SER A 113 9.87 -18.13 -2.03
C SER A 113 9.18 -17.79 -3.35
N GLU A 114 9.36 -18.65 -4.35
CA GLU A 114 8.67 -18.58 -5.63
C GLU A 114 7.15 -18.63 -5.46
N LYS A 115 6.65 -19.50 -4.59
CA LYS A 115 5.22 -19.60 -4.28
C LYS A 115 4.65 -18.27 -3.75
N GLN A 116 5.35 -17.60 -2.84
CA GLN A 116 4.90 -16.31 -2.31
C GLN A 116 4.97 -15.22 -3.39
N CYS A 117 6.01 -15.23 -4.21
CA CYS A 117 6.17 -14.32 -5.35
C CYS A 117 5.01 -14.50 -6.36
N LEU A 118 4.72 -15.75 -6.74
CA LEU A 118 3.64 -16.10 -7.66
C LEU A 118 2.27 -15.69 -7.11
N ASN A 119 1.99 -16.00 -5.85
CA ASN A 119 0.70 -15.64 -5.25
C ASN A 119 0.49 -14.12 -5.21
N VAL A 120 1.49 -13.35 -4.78
CA VAL A 120 1.32 -11.88 -4.73
C VAL A 120 1.28 -11.28 -6.14
N ASN A 121 2.20 -11.66 -7.01
CA ASN A 121 2.39 -10.97 -8.28
C ASN A 121 1.43 -11.46 -9.37
N LEU A 122 1.01 -12.73 -9.36
CA LEU A 122 0.10 -13.28 -10.34
C LEU A 122 -1.35 -13.20 -9.86
N ARG A 123 -1.67 -13.86 -8.73
CA ARG A 123 -3.04 -13.85 -8.18
C ARG A 123 -3.45 -12.44 -7.76
N GLY A 124 -2.55 -11.67 -7.14
CA GLY A 124 -2.85 -10.28 -6.81
C GLY A 124 -3.12 -9.40 -8.03
N SER A 125 -2.39 -9.58 -9.13
CA SER A 125 -2.65 -8.86 -10.38
C SER A 125 -3.98 -9.28 -11.02
N LEU A 126 -4.39 -10.55 -10.89
CA LEU A 126 -5.70 -11.00 -11.36
C LEU A 126 -6.84 -10.28 -10.62
N GLU A 127 -6.79 -10.17 -9.29
CA GLU A 127 -7.80 -9.46 -8.51
C GLU A 127 -7.88 -7.97 -8.88
N VAL A 128 -6.74 -7.35 -9.18
CA VAL A 128 -6.66 -5.97 -9.70
C VAL A 128 -7.34 -5.84 -11.05
N ILE A 129 -7.09 -6.76 -11.99
CA ILE A 129 -7.73 -6.75 -13.31
C ILE A 129 -9.24 -6.95 -13.17
N GLN A 130 -9.68 -7.82 -12.26
CA GLN A 130 -11.11 -8.00 -12.00
C GLN A 130 -11.76 -6.73 -11.44
N LEU A 131 -11.07 -6.00 -10.54
CA LEU A 131 -11.54 -4.68 -10.09
C LEU A 131 -11.63 -3.72 -11.28
N ALA A 132 -10.59 -3.62 -12.11
CA ALA A 132 -10.59 -2.72 -13.27
C ALA A 132 -11.74 -3.00 -14.25
N ARG A 133 -12.09 -4.28 -14.47
CA ARG A 133 -13.27 -4.63 -15.28
C ARG A 133 -14.56 -4.13 -14.66
N ARG A 134 -14.75 -4.32 -13.35
CA ARG A 134 -15.96 -3.87 -12.64
C ARG A 134 -16.09 -2.35 -12.55
N ILE A 135 -14.97 -1.62 -12.59
CA ILE A 135 -14.97 -0.15 -12.66
C ILE A 135 -15.49 0.36 -14.02
N GLN A 136 -15.30 -0.42 -15.09
CA GLN A 136 -15.73 -0.05 -16.45
C GLN A 136 -17.19 -0.39 -16.75
N ASP A 137 -17.79 -1.30 -15.98
CA ASP A 137 -19.18 -1.74 -16.11
C ASP A 137 -20.16 -0.71 -15.50
#